data_AF-A0A3P1VZ01-F1
#
_entry.id   AF-A0A3P1VZ01-F1
#
_cell.length_a   1.000
_cell.length_b   1.000
_cell.length_c   1.000
_cell.angle_alpha   90.00
_cell.angle_beta   90.00
_cell.angle_gamma   90.00
#
_symmetry.space_group_name_H-M   'P 1'
#
loop_
_entity.id
_entity.type
_entity.pdbx_description
1 polymer ?
#
loop_
_entity_poly.entity_id
_entity_poly.type
_entity_poly.pdbx_seq_one_letter_code
_entity_poly.pdbx_strand_id
1 'polypeptide(L)'
;MAKKFNLGINTGNIKKSIPVAKVESIFNINYDELEISGQEKEELIKYENDINFHREKSIEHIIKYSKAIYEANQIFAKKGIGTFGKWLEKIGIDRDSANVAIRKYTLYLEVEQKGIEEPQKVLTLPNRALKALTGQKKDFEETEIVEVITAKNPGAKLKEIEEKKEAVKLSDTEEKKAFLMREKIRKQHLIKKLQKEIEEIENEMQKIK
;
A
#
# COMPACT_ATOMS: atom_id res chain seq x y z
N MET A 1 -31.85 -8.35 -9.91
CA MET A 1 -32.26 -9.04 -8.66
C MET A 1 -31.11 -8.98 -7.66
N ALA A 2 -31.22 -8.10 -6.66
CA ALA A 2 -30.20 -7.98 -5.61
C ALA A 2 -30.45 -9.04 -4.53
N LYS A 3 -29.49 -9.95 -4.31
CA LYS A 3 -29.49 -10.88 -3.18
C LYS A 3 -29.29 -10.05 -1.89
N LYS A 4 -30.36 -9.91 -1.10
CA LYS A 4 -30.27 -9.40 0.27
C LYS A 4 -29.54 -10.44 1.11
N PHE A 5 -28.32 -10.12 1.56
CA PHE A 5 -27.65 -10.86 2.61
C PHE A 5 -28.29 -10.48 3.95
N ASN A 6 -29.18 -11.33 4.47
CA ASN A 6 -29.63 -11.24 5.86
C ASN A 6 -28.51 -11.77 6.76
N LEU A 7 -27.78 -10.87 7.41
CA LEU A 7 -26.97 -11.19 8.58
C LEU A 7 -27.93 -11.37 9.75
N GLY A 8 -28.41 -12.60 9.95
CA GLY A 8 -29.22 -12.96 11.11
C GLY A 8 -28.39 -12.83 12.38
N ILE A 9 -28.41 -11.64 13.00
CA ILE A 9 -27.89 -11.45 14.35
C ILE A 9 -28.91 -12.08 15.30
N ASN A 10 -28.56 -13.26 15.79
CA ASN A 10 -29.37 -14.04 16.71
C ASN A 10 -29.31 -13.36 18.10
N THR A 11 -30.33 -12.58 18.46
CA THR A 11 -30.49 -11.97 19.78
C THR A 11 -31.01 -13.01 20.78
N GLY A 12 -30.16 -13.97 21.13
CA GLY A 12 -30.45 -15.01 22.11
C GLY A 12 -29.61 -14.85 23.38
N ASN A 13 -30.22 -14.35 24.45
CA ASN A 13 -29.83 -14.46 25.86
C ASN A 13 -28.47 -13.88 26.31
N ILE A 14 -28.45 -12.59 26.65
CA ILE A 14 -27.44 -12.02 27.57
C ILE A 14 -28.09 -11.90 28.95
N LYS A 15 -27.93 -12.94 29.79
CA LYS A 15 -28.16 -12.87 31.24
C LYS A 15 -26.95 -13.45 31.98
N LYS A 16 -26.02 -12.57 32.32
CA LYS A 16 -25.39 -12.38 33.64
C LYS A 16 -24.35 -11.28 33.47
N SER A 17 -24.58 -10.14 34.11
CA SER A 17 -23.67 -9.00 34.16
C SER A 17 -22.37 -9.44 34.84
N ILE A 18 -21.40 -9.85 34.03
CA ILE A 18 -19.99 -9.77 34.38
C ILE A 18 -19.74 -8.28 34.66
N PRO A 19 -19.07 -7.90 35.76
CA PRO A 19 -18.71 -6.50 35.97
C PRO A 19 -17.93 -6.08 34.72
N VAL A 20 -18.49 -5.14 33.96
CA VAL A 20 -17.88 -4.62 32.73
C VAL A 20 -16.53 -4.07 33.18
N ALA A 21 -15.45 -4.77 32.81
CA ALA A 21 -14.10 -4.26 33.01
C ALA A 21 -14.11 -2.84 32.44
N LYS A 22 -13.69 -1.84 33.24
CA LYS A 22 -13.61 -0.46 32.77
C LYS A 22 -12.80 -0.48 31.48
N VAL A 23 -13.47 -0.17 30.37
CA VAL A 23 -12.79 -0.10 29.08
C VAL A 23 -11.98 1.19 29.13
N GLU A 24 -10.67 1.06 29.03
CA GLU A 24 -9.74 2.20 29.06
C GLU A 24 -9.41 2.64 27.63
N SER A 25 -9.16 3.93 27.45
CA SER A 25 -8.68 4.45 26.16
C SER A 25 -7.27 3.91 25.90
N ILE A 26 -7.09 3.33 24.72
CA ILE A 26 -5.79 2.77 24.28
C ILE A 26 -4.94 3.82 23.54
N PHE A 27 -5.52 4.97 23.21
CA PHE A 27 -4.86 6.06 22.48
C PHE A 27 -4.56 7.29 23.34
N ASN A 28 -4.80 7.23 24.65
CA ASN A 28 -4.60 8.33 25.60
C ASN A 28 -5.24 9.65 25.12
N ILE A 29 -6.48 9.57 24.62
CA ILE A 29 -7.20 10.72 24.07
C ILE A 29 -7.73 11.59 25.22
N ASN A 30 -7.48 12.91 25.14
CA ASN A 30 -8.12 13.87 26.03
C ASN A 30 -9.55 14.16 25.55
N TYR A 31 -10.51 13.39 26.04
CA TYR A 31 -11.93 13.56 25.71
C TYR A 31 -12.53 14.88 26.21
N ASP A 32 -11.93 15.49 27.24
CA ASP A 32 -12.42 16.74 27.79
C ASP A 32 -12.14 17.91 26.83
N GLU A 33 -11.01 17.86 26.09
CA GLU A 33 -10.71 18.78 24.98
C GLU A 33 -11.66 18.63 23.79
N LEU A 34 -12.30 17.48 23.65
CA LEU A 34 -13.28 17.20 22.60
C LEU A 34 -14.71 17.51 23.04
N GLU A 35 -14.90 18.03 24.27
CA GLU A 35 -16.22 18.30 24.88
C GLU A 35 -17.09 17.03 24.99
N ILE A 36 -16.48 15.84 25.07
CA ILE A 36 -17.18 14.55 25.14
C ILE A 36 -17.08 13.97 26.54
N SER A 37 -18.23 13.59 27.12
CA SER A 37 -18.30 13.06 28.49
C SER A 37 -19.38 11.99 28.66
N GLY A 38 -19.43 11.38 29.85
CA GLY A 38 -20.46 10.41 30.20
C GLY A 38 -20.49 9.19 29.28
N GLN A 39 -21.69 8.81 28.83
CA GLN A 39 -21.92 7.59 28.02
C GLN A 39 -21.25 7.65 26.64
N GLU A 40 -21.17 8.83 26.02
CA GLU A 40 -20.54 9.00 24.70
C GLU A 40 -19.04 8.69 24.76
N LYS A 41 -18.38 9.12 25.84
CA LYS A 41 -16.98 8.79 26.12
C LYS A 41 -16.78 7.28 26.25
N GLU A 42 -17.65 6.59 26.99
CA GLU A 42 -17.58 5.14 27.17
C GLU A 42 -17.78 4.38 25.84
N GLU A 43 -18.73 4.81 25.00
CA GLU A 43 -18.93 4.22 23.66
C GLU A 43 -17.74 4.46 22.73
N LEU A 44 -17.16 5.66 22.71
CA LEU A 44 -15.99 5.94 21.87
C LEU A 44 -14.78 5.13 22.31
N ILE A 45 -14.53 5.00 23.62
CA ILE A 45 -13.47 4.13 24.14
C ILE A 45 -13.70 2.67 23.71
N LYS A 46 -14.95 2.19 23.72
CA LYS A 46 -15.27 0.87 23.17
C LYS A 46 -14.94 0.79 21.68
N TYR A 47 -15.33 1.79 20.88
CA TYR A 47 -15.01 1.82 19.45
C TYR A 47 -13.50 1.90 19.18
N GLU A 48 -12.70 2.61 19.99
CA GLU A 48 -11.24 2.58 19.89
C GLU A 48 -10.70 1.16 19.97
N ASN A 49 -11.16 0.42 20.99
CA ASN A 49 -10.74 -0.96 21.24
C ASN A 49 -11.19 -1.90 20.12
N ASP A 50 -12.45 -1.79 19.66
CA ASP A 50 -12.97 -2.57 18.54
C ASP A 50 -12.18 -2.29 17.25
N ILE A 51 -11.87 -1.01 16.97
CA ILE A 51 -11.06 -0.61 15.81
C ILE A 51 -9.66 -1.21 15.90
N ASN A 52 -9.00 -1.15 17.06
CA ASN A 52 -7.66 -1.70 17.22
C ASN A 52 -7.65 -3.23 17.05
N PHE A 53 -8.59 -3.93 17.69
CA PHE A 53 -8.75 -5.37 17.57
C PHE A 53 -8.95 -5.79 16.11
N HIS A 54 -9.89 -5.14 15.40
CA HIS A 54 -10.15 -5.48 14.00
C HIS A 54 -9.03 -5.06 13.06
N ARG A 55 -8.27 -4.00 13.39
CA ARG A 55 -7.06 -3.61 12.65
C ARG A 55 -5.99 -4.71 12.75
N GLU A 56 -5.70 -5.21 13.94
CA GLU A 56 -4.74 -6.30 14.15
C GLU A 56 -5.16 -7.58 13.41
N LYS A 57 -6.44 -7.96 13.53
CA LYS A 57 -6.99 -9.11 12.79
C LYS A 57 -6.91 -8.93 11.27
N SER A 58 -7.11 -7.71 10.78
CA SER A 58 -6.96 -7.42 9.36
C SER A 58 -5.52 -7.63 8.88
N ILE A 59 -4.51 -7.25 9.67
CA ILE A 59 -3.10 -7.50 9.36
C ILE A 59 -2.83 -9.01 9.27
N GLU A 60 -3.33 -9.80 10.22
CA GLU A 60 -3.23 -11.28 10.19
C GLU A 60 -3.87 -11.88 8.92
N HIS A 61 -5.00 -11.34 8.46
CA HIS A 61 -5.63 -11.81 7.23
C HIS A 61 -4.88 -11.37 5.98
N ILE A 62 -4.32 -10.15 5.97
CA ILE A 62 -3.50 -9.65 4.86
C ILE A 62 -2.24 -10.51 4.69
N ILE A 63 -1.56 -10.91 5.77
CA ILE A 63 -0.39 -11.79 5.66
C ILE A 63 -0.76 -13.16 5.12
N LYS A 64 -1.83 -13.78 5.64
CA LYS A 64 -2.31 -15.10 5.17
C LYS A 64 -2.69 -15.06 3.69
N TYR A 65 -3.41 -14.02 3.28
CA TYR A 65 -3.76 -13.79 1.89
C TYR A 65 -2.51 -13.62 1.02
N SER A 66 -1.60 -12.74 1.42
CA SER A 66 -0.39 -12.43 0.65
C SER A 66 0.54 -13.65 0.51
N LYS A 67 0.66 -14.44 1.58
CA LYS A 67 1.37 -15.72 1.59
C LYS A 67 0.79 -16.71 0.58
N ALA A 68 -0.53 -16.92 0.60
CA ALA A 68 -1.19 -17.87 -0.29
C ALA A 68 -0.98 -17.50 -1.78
N ILE A 69 -1.08 -16.22 -2.12
CA ILE A 69 -0.84 -15.73 -3.48
C ILE A 69 0.64 -15.90 -3.87
N TYR A 70 1.57 -15.58 -2.95
CA TYR A 70 3.00 -15.77 -3.17
C TYR A 70 3.35 -17.24 -3.44
N GLU A 71 2.88 -18.16 -2.59
CA GLU A 71 3.15 -19.59 -2.72
C GLU A 71 2.55 -20.16 -4.01
N ALA A 72 1.32 -19.75 -4.36
CA ALA A 72 0.72 -20.09 -5.64
C ALA A 72 1.59 -19.61 -6.81
N ASN A 73 2.06 -18.36 -6.76
CA ASN A 73 2.96 -17.82 -7.78
C ASN A 73 4.25 -18.65 -7.93
N GLN A 74 4.84 -19.13 -6.82
CA GLN A 74 6.02 -20.01 -6.87
C GLN A 74 5.74 -21.36 -7.54
N ILE A 75 4.54 -21.92 -7.33
CA ILE A 75 4.12 -23.17 -8.01
C ILE A 75 3.98 -22.95 -9.52
N PHE A 76 3.32 -21.88 -9.93
CA PHE A 76 3.08 -21.58 -11.34
C PHE A 76 4.34 -21.10 -12.07
N ALA A 77 5.28 -20.44 -11.39
CA ALA A 77 6.58 -20.06 -11.96
C ALA A 77 7.34 -21.26 -12.55
N LYS A 78 7.15 -22.47 -11.97
CA LYS A 78 7.75 -23.72 -12.45
C LYS A 78 7.04 -24.34 -13.67
N LYS A 79 5.83 -23.89 -14.01
CA LYS A 79 4.96 -24.52 -15.04
C LYS A 79 4.88 -23.76 -16.37
N GLY A 80 5.61 -22.65 -16.50
CA GLY A 80 5.65 -21.83 -17.72
C GLY A 80 4.72 -20.60 -17.70
N ILE A 81 4.88 -19.76 -18.71
CA ILE A 81 4.35 -18.39 -18.75
C ILE A 81 2.81 -18.38 -18.87
N GLY A 82 2.15 -17.51 -18.10
CA GLY A 82 0.73 -17.18 -18.26
C GLY A 82 -0.27 -18.09 -17.52
N THR A 83 0.17 -19.17 -16.90
CA THR A 83 -0.70 -20.09 -16.14
C THR A 83 -1.22 -19.48 -14.83
N PHE A 84 -0.38 -18.70 -14.14
CA PHE A 84 -0.76 -17.98 -12.91
C PHE A 84 -1.90 -16.98 -13.14
N GLY A 85 -1.81 -16.18 -14.22
CA GLY A 85 -2.84 -15.19 -14.55
C GLY A 85 -4.21 -15.83 -14.81
N LYS A 86 -4.24 -16.95 -15.55
CA LYS A 86 -5.47 -17.72 -15.76
C LYS A 86 -6.07 -18.25 -14.46
N TRP A 87 -5.22 -18.69 -13.53
CA TRP A 87 -5.68 -19.16 -12.22
C TRP A 87 -6.25 -18.02 -11.38
N LEU A 88 -5.60 -16.85 -11.35
CA LEU A 88 -6.08 -15.65 -10.66
C LEU A 88 -7.48 -15.22 -11.14
N GLU A 89 -7.70 -15.22 -12.46
CA GLU A 89 -9.01 -14.91 -13.06
C GLU A 89 -10.11 -15.87 -12.58
N LYS A 90 -9.79 -17.16 -12.39
CA LYS A 90 -10.76 -18.17 -11.92
C LYS A 90 -11.16 -18.00 -10.46
N ILE A 91 -10.28 -17.43 -9.64
CA ILE A 91 -10.55 -17.14 -8.22
C ILE A 91 -10.99 -15.68 -7.99
N GLY A 92 -11.16 -14.90 -9.05
CA GLY A 92 -11.69 -13.53 -8.98
C GLY A 92 -10.70 -12.49 -8.47
N ILE A 93 -9.40 -12.70 -8.66
CA ILE A 93 -8.35 -11.77 -8.22
C ILE A 93 -7.72 -11.10 -9.45
N ASP A 94 -7.64 -9.78 -9.45
CA ASP A 94 -6.96 -9.05 -10.52
C ASP A 94 -5.43 -9.12 -10.38
N ARG A 95 -4.75 -8.90 -11.51
CA ARG A 95 -3.30 -9.04 -11.58
C ARG A 95 -2.54 -7.98 -10.77
N ASP A 96 -3.04 -6.75 -10.64
CA ASP A 96 -2.33 -5.72 -9.85
C ASP A 96 -2.45 -6.04 -8.35
N SER A 97 -3.63 -6.43 -7.88
CA SER A 97 -3.84 -6.89 -6.50
C SER A 97 -2.97 -8.08 -6.15
N ALA A 98 -2.88 -9.08 -7.03
CA ALA A 98 -2.00 -10.23 -6.84
C ALA A 98 -0.52 -9.80 -6.80
N ASN A 99 -0.09 -8.90 -7.69
CA ASN A 99 1.28 -8.37 -7.70
C ASN A 99 1.61 -7.58 -6.43
N VAL A 100 0.67 -6.78 -5.92
CA VAL A 100 0.82 -6.07 -4.65
C VAL A 100 0.96 -7.07 -3.50
N ALA A 101 0.12 -8.10 -3.46
CA ALA A 101 0.18 -9.15 -2.43
C ALA A 101 1.53 -9.89 -2.44
N ILE A 102 2.02 -10.27 -3.62
CA ILE A 102 3.34 -10.90 -3.78
C ILE A 102 4.43 -9.97 -3.26
N ARG A 103 4.44 -8.69 -3.66
CA ARG A 103 5.44 -7.70 -3.21
C ARG A 103 5.42 -7.49 -1.70
N LYS A 104 4.23 -7.42 -1.09
CA LYS A 104 4.08 -7.31 0.37
C LYS A 104 4.73 -8.49 1.08
N TYR A 105 4.44 -9.71 0.62
CA TYR A 105 4.97 -10.89 1.27
C TYR A 105 6.47 -11.08 1.03
N THR A 106 6.97 -10.75 -0.16
CA THR A 106 8.42 -10.75 -0.43
C THR A 106 9.15 -9.79 0.52
N LEU A 107 8.68 -8.55 0.64
CA LEU A 107 9.31 -7.56 1.53
C LEU A 107 9.17 -7.95 3.01
N TYR A 108 8.04 -8.55 3.40
CA TYR A 108 7.86 -9.12 4.74
C TYR A 108 8.94 -10.17 5.06
N LEU A 109 9.17 -11.13 4.15
CA LEU A 109 10.20 -12.16 4.34
C LEU A 109 11.61 -11.56 4.41
N GLU A 110 11.93 -10.56 3.57
CA GLU A 110 13.23 -9.86 3.62
C GLU A 110 13.45 -9.18 4.98
N VAL A 111 12.41 -8.56 5.53
CA VAL A 111 12.46 -7.80 6.79
C VAL A 111 12.50 -8.75 7.99
N GLU A 112 11.72 -9.83 7.96
CA GLU A 112 11.70 -10.89 8.97
C GLU A 112 13.05 -11.62 9.06
N GLN A 113 13.66 -11.98 7.91
CA GLN A 113 14.97 -12.62 7.86
C GLN A 113 16.09 -11.74 8.43
N LYS A 114 15.93 -10.41 8.36
CA LYS A 114 16.88 -9.43 8.89
C LYS A 114 16.69 -9.15 10.39
N GLY A 115 15.68 -9.75 11.02
CA GLY A 115 15.41 -9.54 12.45
C GLY A 115 14.92 -8.14 12.79
N ILE A 116 14.30 -7.42 11.84
CA ILE A 116 13.71 -6.10 12.10
C ILE A 116 12.49 -6.26 13.01
N GLU A 117 12.37 -5.39 14.01
CA GLU A 117 11.20 -5.36 14.89
C GLU A 117 9.92 -5.04 14.11
N GLU A 118 8.86 -5.81 14.39
CA GLU A 118 7.53 -5.64 13.79
C GLU A 118 7.47 -5.75 12.25
N PRO A 119 7.91 -6.86 11.64
CA PRO A 119 7.91 -7.06 10.18
C PRO A 119 6.50 -6.93 9.57
N GLN A 120 5.45 -7.17 10.37
CA GLN A 120 4.05 -6.99 9.97
C GLN A 120 3.71 -5.56 9.50
N LYS A 121 4.49 -4.53 9.87
CA LYS A 121 4.32 -3.15 9.38
C LYS A 121 4.41 -3.04 7.86
N VAL A 122 5.13 -3.94 7.19
CA VAL A 122 5.19 -4.01 5.73
C VAL A 122 3.80 -4.18 5.10
N LEU A 123 2.90 -4.88 5.79
CA LEU A 123 1.58 -5.26 5.27
C LEU A 123 0.62 -4.08 5.18
N THR A 124 0.85 -3.04 5.98
CA THR A 124 0.05 -1.81 6.03
C THR A 124 0.64 -0.69 5.18
N LEU A 125 1.79 -0.92 4.54
CA LEU A 125 2.43 0.08 3.69
C LEU A 125 1.49 0.53 2.55
N PRO A 126 1.44 1.85 2.25
CA PRO A 126 0.79 2.34 1.06
C PRO A 126 1.36 1.69 -0.20
N ASN A 127 0.50 1.39 -1.19
CA ASN A 127 0.92 0.75 -2.44
C ASN A 127 2.03 1.51 -3.16
N ARG A 128 2.06 2.85 -3.08
CA ARG A 128 3.14 3.68 -3.63
C ARG A 128 4.49 3.37 -2.97
N ALA A 129 4.52 3.34 -1.64
CA ALA A 129 5.74 3.04 -0.89
C ALA A 129 6.22 1.61 -1.18
N LEU A 130 5.31 0.64 -1.14
CA LEU A 130 5.64 -0.74 -1.50
C LEU A 130 6.21 -0.83 -2.92
N LYS A 131 5.57 -0.20 -3.91
CA LYS A 131 6.02 -0.23 -5.31
C LYS A 131 7.39 0.44 -5.50
N ALA A 132 7.72 1.48 -4.71
CA ALA A 132 9.03 2.12 -4.71
C ALA A 132 10.12 1.22 -4.10
N LEU A 133 9.84 0.61 -2.94
CA LEU A 133 10.79 -0.23 -2.21
C LEU A 133 11.07 -1.57 -2.89
N THR A 134 10.11 -2.13 -3.64
CA THR A 134 10.24 -3.43 -4.31
C THR A 134 10.34 -3.33 -5.84
N GLY A 135 10.54 -2.13 -6.39
CA GLY A 135 10.58 -1.91 -7.83
C GLY A 135 11.85 -2.48 -8.48
N GLN A 136 11.81 -2.75 -9.79
CA GLN A 136 13.02 -3.17 -10.54
C GLN A 136 14.14 -2.12 -10.54
N LYS A 137 13.77 -0.84 -10.41
CA LYS A 137 14.69 0.30 -10.23
C LYS A 137 14.72 0.74 -8.77
N LYS A 138 14.81 -0.21 -7.85
CA LYS A 138 14.96 0.07 -6.42
C LYS A 138 16.27 0.85 -6.23
N ASP A 139 16.14 2.11 -5.86
CA ASP A 139 17.25 3.02 -5.58
C ASP A 139 17.26 3.36 -4.08
N PHE A 140 17.02 2.35 -3.24
CA PHE A 140 16.96 2.47 -1.77
C PHE A 140 17.95 1.50 -1.16
N GLU A 141 18.77 2.02 -0.26
CA GLU A 141 19.65 1.23 0.59
C GLU A 141 18.85 0.50 1.66
N GLU A 142 19.44 -0.53 2.26
CA GLU A 142 18.73 -1.34 3.24
C GLU A 142 18.30 -0.55 4.47
N THR A 143 19.16 0.34 4.95
CA THR A 143 18.91 1.26 6.08
C THR A 143 17.71 2.16 5.81
N GLU A 144 17.60 2.70 4.60
CA GLU A 144 16.50 3.57 4.18
C GLU A 144 15.16 2.81 4.11
N ILE A 145 15.18 1.55 3.70
CA ILE A 145 13.98 0.70 3.71
C ILE A 145 13.50 0.49 5.15
N VAL A 146 14.41 0.23 6.09
CA VAL A 146 14.07 0.10 7.52
C VAL A 146 13.49 1.41 8.05
N GLU A 147 14.08 2.56 7.70
CA GLU A 147 13.54 3.87 8.08
C GLU A 147 12.11 4.07 7.57
N VAL A 148 11.81 3.70 6.33
CA VAL A 148 10.46 3.85 5.75
C VAL A 148 9.46 2.92 6.43
N ILE A 149 9.83 1.66 6.72
CA ILE A 149 8.94 0.67 7.34
C ILE A 149 8.61 1.02 8.78
N THR A 150 9.60 1.50 9.54
CA THR A 150 9.45 1.79 10.97
C THR A 150 8.83 3.16 11.24
N ALA A 151 8.79 4.05 10.24
CA ALA A 151 8.21 5.39 10.37
C ALA A 151 6.71 5.36 10.67
N LYS A 152 6.26 6.30 11.51
CA LYS A 152 4.83 6.56 11.78
C LYS A 152 4.05 6.91 10.52
N ASN A 153 4.69 7.59 9.57
CA ASN A 153 4.13 7.88 8.25
C ASN A 153 5.12 7.45 7.15
N PRO A 154 5.02 6.21 6.66
CA PRO A 154 5.91 5.68 5.64
C PRO A 154 5.91 6.50 4.34
N GLY A 155 4.77 7.08 3.96
CA GLY A 155 4.65 7.87 2.73
C GLY A 155 5.43 9.19 2.80
N ALA A 156 5.35 9.89 3.94
CA ALA A 156 6.13 11.11 4.16
C ALA A 156 7.63 10.80 4.24
N LYS A 157 8.00 9.72 4.94
CA LYS A 157 9.41 9.32 5.09
C LYS A 157 10.03 8.92 3.76
N LEU A 158 9.29 8.18 2.93
CA LEU A 158 9.71 7.87 1.57
C LEU A 158 10.03 9.13 0.77
N LYS A 159 9.13 10.14 0.81
CA LYS A 159 9.32 11.40 0.08
C LYS A 159 10.55 12.16 0.58
N GLU A 160 10.77 12.21 1.89
CA GLU A 160 11.95 12.84 2.50
C GLU A 160 13.25 12.21 1.98
N ILE A 161 13.32 10.87 1.91
CA ILE A 161 14.49 10.14 1.42
C ILE A 161 14.68 10.39 -0.09
N GLU A 162 13.61 10.35 -0.88
CA GLU A 162 13.64 10.67 -2.31
C GLU A 162 14.20 12.09 -2.55
N GLU A 163 13.73 13.08 -1.79
CA GLU A 163 14.19 14.48 -1.87
C GLU A 163 15.66 14.63 -1.47
N LYS A 164 16.10 13.96 -0.40
CA LYS A 164 17.53 13.95 0.00
C LYS A 164 18.41 13.38 -1.09
N LYS A 165 18.02 12.26 -1.70
CA LYS A 165 18.78 11.66 -2.80
C LYS A 165 18.82 12.55 -4.03
N GLU A 166 17.71 13.21 -4.35
CA GLU A 166 17.67 14.15 -5.46
C GLU A 166 18.56 15.36 -5.20
N ALA A 167 18.60 15.88 -3.97
CA ALA A 167 19.51 16.95 -3.56
C ALA A 167 20.99 16.53 -3.66
N VAL A 168 21.34 15.32 -3.25
CA VAL A 168 22.70 14.77 -3.40
C VAL A 168 23.08 14.63 -4.87
N LYS A 169 22.21 14.06 -5.71
CA LYS A 169 22.40 13.96 -7.17
C LYS A 169 22.54 15.32 -7.86
N LEU A 170 21.90 16.36 -7.33
CA LEU A 170 22.00 17.73 -7.81
C LEU A 170 23.26 18.46 -7.31
N SER A 171 23.93 17.92 -6.28
CA SER A 171 25.22 18.43 -5.78
C SER A 171 26.42 17.87 -6.54
N ASP A 172 26.30 16.67 -7.12
CA ASP A 172 27.31 16.10 -8.01
C ASP A 172 27.10 16.61 -9.45
N THR A 173 28.11 17.31 -9.99
CA THR A 173 28.00 18.02 -11.28
C THR A 173 27.84 17.07 -12.47
N GLU A 174 28.37 15.84 -12.38
CA GLU A 174 28.23 14.84 -13.44
C GLU A 174 26.86 14.16 -13.43
N GLU A 175 26.33 13.83 -12.25
CA GLU A 175 25.00 13.23 -12.11
C GLU A 175 23.89 14.22 -12.49
N LYS A 176 24.04 15.50 -12.12
CA LYS A 176 23.14 16.58 -12.56
C LYS A 176 23.13 16.72 -14.08
N LYS A 177 24.31 16.64 -14.72
CA LYS A 177 24.42 16.69 -16.19
C LYS A 177 23.73 15.47 -16.84
N ALA A 178 23.92 14.28 -16.30
CA ALA A 178 23.27 13.05 -16.78
C ALA A 178 21.74 13.09 -16.61
N PHE A 179 21.24 13.59 -15.47
CA PHE A 179 19.81 13.75 -15.21
C PHE A 179 19.18 14.76 -16.18
N LEU A 180 19.76 15.96 -16.30
CA LEU A 180 19.27 17.00 -17.22
C LEU A 180 19.28 16.52 -18.67
N MET A 181 20.26 15.70 -19.06
CA MET A 181 20.30 15.11 -20.40
C MET A 181 19.16 14.11 -20.63
N ARG A 182 18.83 13.27 -19.64
CA ARG A 182 17.67 12.35 -19.71
C ARG A 182 16.33 13.10 -19.76
N GLU A 183 16.16 14.12 -18.92
CA GLU A 183 14.98 15.00 -18.92
C GLU A 183 14.81 15.70 -20.28
N LYS A 184 15.90 16.24 -20.85
CA LYS A 184 15.90 16.85 -22.18
C LYS A 184 15.42 15.88 -23.26
N ILE A 185 15.93 14.65 -23.26
CA ILE A 185 15.54 13.61 -24.25
C ILE A 185 14.05 13.25 -24.12
N ARG A 186 13.52 13.16 -22.90
CA ARG A 186 12.09 12.89 -22.67
C ARG A 186 11.21 14.01 -23.22
N LYS A 187 11.54 15.27 -22.90
CA LYS A 187 10.79 16.44 -23.39
C LYS A 187 10.84 16.54 -24.92
N GLN A 188 11.98 16.25 -25.54
CA GLN A 188 12.11 16.20 -27.00
C GLN A 188 11.22 15.11 -27.64
N HIS A 189 11.12 13.92 -27.04
CA HIS A 189 10.20 12.90 -27.52
C HIS A 189 8.74 13.34 -27.42
N LEU A 190 8.36 14.00 -26.33
CA LEU A 190 7.01 14.51 -26.15
C LEU A 190 6.67 15.58 -27.20
N ILE A 191 7.60 16.49 -27.48
CA ILE A 191 7.44 17.51 -28.54
C ILE A 191 7.19 16.84 -29.89
N LYS A 192 7.98 15.83 -30.26
CA LYS A 192 7.77 15.09 -31.53
C LYS A 192 6.41 14.42 -31.60
N LYS A 193 5.94 13.86 -30.49
CA LYS A 193 4.60 13.24 -30.41
C LYS A 193 3.50 14.28 -30.65
N LEU A 194 3.60 15.43 -29.96
CA LEU A 194 2.64 16.52 -30.11
C LEU A 194 2.66 17.13 -31.52
N GLN A 195 3.83 17.28 -32.12
CA GLN A 195 3.96 17.74 -33.51
C GLN A 195 3.24 16.80 -34.49
N LYS A 196 3.37 15.49 -34.29
CA LYS A 196 2.66 14.50 -35.10
C LYS A 196 1.15 14.55 -34.91
N GLU A 197 0.70 14.70 -33.66
CA GLU A 197 -0.74 14.86 -33.34
C GLU A 197 -1.31 16.14 -33.98
N ILE A 198 -0.55 17.24 -34.01
CA ILE A 198 -0.96 18.47 -34.71
C ILE A 198 -1.05 18.24 -36.22
N GLU A 199 -0.06 17.59 -36.82
CA GLU A 199 -0.05 17.28 -38.26
C GLU A 199 -1.25 16.39 -38.66
N GLU A 200 -1.63 15.42 -37.82
CA GLU A 200 -2.82 14.60 -38.03
C GLU A 200 -4.11 15.46 -38.03
N ILE A 201 -4.24 16.39 -37.07
CA ILE A 201 -5.38 17.32 -37.00
C ILE A 201 -5.41 18.26 -38.21
N GLU A 202 -4.27 18.80 -38.64
CA GLU A 202 -4.18 19.67 -39.82
C GLU A 202 -4.63 18.93 -41.10
N ASN A 203 -4.21 17.68 -41.27
CA ASN A 203 -4.63 16.83 -42.38
C ASN A 203 -6.14 16.53 -42.35
N GLU A 204 -6.71 16.31 -41.17
CA GLU A 204 -8.16 16.15 -41.02
C GLU A 204 -8.92 17.44 -41.39
N MET A 205 -8.44 18.60 -40.95
CA MET A 205 -9.03 19.89 -41.32
C MET A 205 -8.97 20.15 -42.84
N GLN A 206 -7.90 19.73 -43.52
CA GLN A 206 -7.79 19.87 -44.97
C GLN A 206 -8.79 19.00 -45.73
N LYS A 207 -9.16 17.83 -45.20
CA LYS A 207 -10.15 16.91 -45.81
C LYS A 207 -11.60 17.38 -45.64
N ILE A 208 -11.85 18.35 -44.76
CA ILE A 208 -13.18 18.92 -44.51
C ILE A 208 -13.50 20.09 -45.47
N LYS A 209 -12.53 20.52 -46.30
CA LYS A 209 -12.76 21.46 -47.41
C LYS A 209 -13.14 20.74 -48.69
#